data_AF-A0A4T0AGT2-F1
#
_entry.id   AF-A0A4T0AGT2-F1
#
_cell.length_a   1.000
_cell.length_b   1.000
_cell.length_c   1.000
_cell.angle_alpha   90.00
_cell.angle_beta   90.00
_cell.angle_gamma   90.00
#
_symmetry.space_group_name_H-M   'P 1'
#
loop_
_entity.id
_entity.type
_entity.pdbx_description
1 polymer ?
#
loop_
_entity_poly.entity_id
_entity_poly.type
_entity_poly.pdbx_seq_one_letter_code
_entity_poly.pdbx_strand_id
1 'polypeptide(L)'
;MTQGSLSEEALRQIRLFRRQYLQLLDAQNLAWPSSETLRSSQAQEWIYEHLFQTDDVSRFLPPERYRLLILKPLMFKIENSIVDPEEDEISDNLMSTLAELMFSPMPDDATAAQQRNWVTYTPLSKDSPSLDKEPELKLLENRAVISGAGTTGLRTWEAALHLSSYLISTPELIASIKGK
;
A
#
# COMPACT_ATOMS: atom_id res chain seq x y z
N MET A 1 -18.42 23.39 14.15
CA MET A 1 -17.03 23.24 13.66
C MET A 1 -17.13 22.40 12.41
N THR A 2 -17.09 23.05 11.24
CA THR A 2 -17.22 22.40 9.93
C THR A 2 -15.95 21.60 9.68
N GLN A 3 -16.03 20.27 9.84
CA GLN A 3 -14.99 19.36 9.37
C GLN A 3 -14.85 19.53 7.85
N GLY A 4 -13.73 20.14 7.43
CA GLY A 4 -13.38 20.24 6.02
C GLY A 4 -13.08 18.84 5.51
N SER A 5 -13.83 18.38 4.52
CA SER A 5 -13.52 17.15 3.79
C SER A 5 -12.13 17.26 3.15
N LEU A 6 -11.36 16.16 3.17
CA LEU A 6 -10.12 16.05 2.39
C LEU A 6 -10.33 16.51 0.95
N SER A 7 -9.38 17.27 0.43
CA SER A 7 -9.41 17.68 -0.97
C SER A 7 -9.30 16.45 -1.89
N GLU A 8 -9.87 16.52 -3.08
CA GLU A 8 -9.76 15.45 -4.09
C GLU A 8 -8.30 15.09 -4.40
N GLU A 9 -7.40 16.08 -4.40
CA GLU A 9 -5.97 15.87 -4.61
C GLU A 9 -5.34 15.08 -3.44
N ALA A 10 -5.63 15.47 -2.19
CA ALA A 10 -5.15 14.75 -1.02
C ALA A 10 -5.65 13.30 -1.02
N LEU A 11 -6.93 13.09 -1.32
CA LEU A 11 -7.54 11.78 -1.47
C LEU A 11 -6.86 10.94 -2.56
N ARG A 12 -6.55 11.54 -3.71
CA ARG A 12 -5.81 10.85 -4.80
C ARG A 12 -4.42 10.41 -4.34
N GLN A 13 -3.71 11.28 -3.62
CA GLN A 13 -2.36 11.00 -3.13
C GLN A 13 -2.35 9.85 -2.11
N ILE A 14 -3.20 9.90 -1.08
CA ILE A 14 -3.25 8.85 -0.05
C ILE A 14 -3.75 7.51 -0.62
N ARG A 15 -4.65 7.52 -1.62
CA ARG A 15 -5.06 6.29 -2.32
C ARG A 15 -3.94 5.69 -3.15
N LEU A 16 -3.19 6.50 -3.89
CA LEU A 16 -2.02 6.00 -4.63
C LEU A 16 -1.00 5.38 -3.67
N PHE A 17 -0.70 6.08 -2.57
CA PHE A 17 0.19 5.61 -1.53
C PHE A 17 -0.30 4.27 -0.94
N ARG A 18 -1.60 4.15 -0.62
CA ARG A 18 -2.21 2.89 -0.17
C ARG A 18 -2.00 1.75 -1.14
N ARG A 19 -2.27 1.96 -2.44
CA ARG A 19 -2.13 0.90 -3.45
C ARG A 19 -0.69 0.40 -3.51
N GLN A 20 0.28 1.32 -3.58
CA GLN A 20 1.70 0.98 -3.61
C GLN A 20 2.16 0.30 -2.32
N TYR A 21 1.65 0.75 -1.17
CA TYR A 21 1.92 0.14 0.12
C TYR A 21 1.43 -1.31 0.20
N LEU A 22 0.19 -1.58 -0.22
CA LEU A 22 -0.38 -2.95 -0.24
C LEU A 22 0.22 -3.83 -1.35
N GLN A 23 0.81 -3.20 -2.36
CA GLN A 23 1.70 -3.82 -3.33
C GLN A 23 3.15 -3.97 -2.83
N LEU A 24 3.41 -3.77 -1.53
CA LEU A 24 4.72 -3.96 -0.89
C LEU A 24 5.90 -3.33 -1.67
N LEU A 25 5.67 -2.17 -2.31
CA LEU A 25 6.75 -1.46 -2.99
C LEU A 25 7.79 -0.98 -1.98
N ASP A 26 9.07 -1.03 -2.37
CA ASP A 26 10.14 -0.49 -1.54
C ASP A 26 9.90 1.00 -1.22
N ALA A 27 10.27 1.44 -0.01
CA ALA A 27 10.04 2.81 0.48
C ALA A 27 10.56 3.91 -0.47
N GLN A 28 11.65 3.62 -1.21
CA GLN A 28 12.25 4.51 -2.20
C GLN A 28 11.41 4.69 -3.48
N ASN A 29 10.53 3.73 -3.78
CA ASN A 29 9.67 3.70 -4.97
C ASN A 29 8.24 4.16 -4.67
N LEU A 30 7.91 4.43 -3.40
CA LEU A 30 6.60 4.94 -3.00
C LEU A 30 6.43 6.40 -3.43
N ALA A 31 5.26 6.71 -4.01
CA ALA A 31 4.79 8.06 -4.23
C ALA A 31 4.20 8.59 -2.92
N TRP A 32 5.05 9.19 -2.10
CA TRP A 32 4.66 9.78 -0.82
C TRP A 32 3.66 10.94 -1.01
N PRO A 33 2.61 11.05 -0.18
CA PRO A 33 1.74 12.22 -0.19
C PRO A 33 2.51 13.51 0.10
N SER A 34 1.99 14.64 -0.37
CA SER A 34 2.59 15.96 -0.17
C SER A 34 2.59 16.36 1.31
N SER A 35 3.48 17.29 1.69
CA SER A 35 3.54 17.83 3.06
C SER A 35 2.20 18.44 3.51
N GLU A 36 1.48 19.15 2.62
CA GLU A 36 0.15 19.69 2.92
C GLU A 36 -0.86 18.58 3.23
N THR A 37 -0.82 17.48 2.46
CA THR A 37 -1.68 16.32 2.70
C THR A 37 -1.31 15.62 4.01
N LEU A 38 -0.02 15.39 4.27
CA LEU A 38 0.44 14.68 5.47
C LEU A 38 0.20 15.47 6.77
N ARG A 39 0.20 16.81 6.69
CA ARG A 39 -0.12 17.68 7.83
C ARG A 39 -1.59 17.54 8.27
N SER A 40 -2.50 17.31 7.33
CA SER A 40 -3.93 17.19 7.64
C SER A 40 -4.22 16.02 8.58
N SER A 41 -4.78 16.31 9.76
CA SER A 41 -5.23 15.31 10.72
C SER A 41 -6.16 14.26 10.08
N GLN A 42 -7.06 14.67 9.19
CA GLN A 42 -7.96 13.75 8.49
C GLN A 42 -7.22 12.79 7.55
N ALA A 43 -6.15 13.25 6.90
CA ALA A 43 -5.33 12.40 6.03
C ALA A 43 -4.52 11.40 6.86
N GLN A 44 -3.96 11.85 8.00
CA GLN A 44 -3.25 10.96 8.93
C GLN A 44 -4.18 9.87 9.48
N GLU A 45 -5.40 10.23 9.89
CA GLU A 45 -6.39 9.27 10.37
C GLU A 45 -6.80 8.29 9.26
N TRP A 46 -7.05 8.78 8.05
CA TRP A 46 -7.34 7.90 6.90
C TRP A 46 -6.19 6.92 6.64
N ILE A 47 -4.94 7.38 6.69
CA ILE A 47 -3.76 6.52 6.50
C ILE A 47 -3.69 5.46 7.60
N TYR A 48 -3.91 5.84 8.87
CA TYR A 48 -3.95 4.91 9.98
C TYR A 48 -5.02 3.83 9.78
N GLU A 49 -6.27 4.25 9.59
CA GLU A 49 -7.41 3.36 9.40
C GLU A 49 -7.17 2.40 8.24
N HIS A 50 -6.60 2.84 7.12
CA HIS A 50 -6.52 1.99 5.92
C HIS A 50 -5.26 1.13 5.87
N LEU A 51 -4.17 1.51 6.55
CA LEU A 51 -2.85 0.89 6.36
C LEU A 51 -2.24 0.26 7.62
N PHE A 52 -2.62 0.73 8.80
CA PHE A 52 -1.91 0.43 10.05
C PHE A 52 -2.80 -0.12 11.16
N GLN A 53 -4.10 0.20 11.16
CA GLN A 53 -5.05 -0.33 12.13
C GLN A 53 -5.18 -1.85 12.06
N THR A 54 -4.86 -2.53 13.18
CA THR A 54 -4.76 -3.99 13.29
C THR A 54 -6.03 -4.69 13.78
N ASP A 55 -7.03 -3.95 14.26
CA ASP A 55 -8.21 -4.54 14.94
C ASP A 55 -9.14 -5.32 13.99
N ASP A 56 -8.98 -5.13 12.69
CA ASP A 56 -9.79 -5.78 11.67
C ASP A 56 -9.04 -6.97 11.06
N VAL A 57 -9.41 -8.18 11.51
CA VAL A 57 -8.85 -9.46 11.02
C VAL A 57 -9.12 -9.69 9.53
N SER A 58 -10.08 -8.98 8.93
CA SER A 58 -10.35 -9.07 7.48
C SER A 58 -9.37 -8.25 6.64
N ARG A 59 -8.54 -7.40 7.26
CA ARG A 59 -7.51 -6.62 6.59
C ARG A 59 -6.26 -7.47 6.41
N PHE A 60 -5.98 -7.78 5.14
CA PHE A 60 -4.78 -8.46 4.69
C PHE A 60 -3.58 -7.50 4.73
N LEU A 61 -3.16 -7.14 5.95
CA LEU A 61 -2.09 -6.19 6.19
C LEU A 61 -0.72 -6.73 5.76
N PRO A 62 0.17 -5.83 5.31
CA PRO A 62 1.57 -6.17 5.11
C PRO A 62 2.29 -6.70 6.38
N PRO A 63 3.41 -7.40 6.21
CA PRO A 63 4.21 -7.90 7.33
C PRO A 63 4.75 -6.78 8.21
N GLU A 64 4.86 -7.03 9.52
CA GLU A 64 5.26 -6.02 10.52
C GLU A 64 6.56 -5.30 10.18
N ARG A 65 7.57 -6.05 9.70
CA ARG A 65 8.85 -5.50 9.25
C ARG A 65 8.66 -4.45 8.15
N TYR A 66 7.83 -4.75 7.16
CA TYR A 66 7.51 -3.81 6.09
C TYR A 66 6.72 -2.61 6.62
N ARG A 67 5.71 -2.84 7.46
CA ARG A 67 4.93 -1.76 8.10
C ARG A 67 5.85 -0.79 8.84
N LEU A 68 6.81 -1.31 9.61
CA LEU A 68 7.80 -0.51 10.33
C LEU A 68 8.73 0.28 9.38
N LEU A 69 9.19 -0.35 8.30
CA LEU A 69 10.04 0.30 7.28
C LEU A 69 9.34 1.46 6.57
N ILE A 70 8.01 1.42 6.44
CA ILE A 70 7.22 2.51 5.84
C ILE A 70 6.79 3.54 6.90
N LEU A 71 6.41 3.10 8.09
CA LEU A 71 5.92 4.00 9.13
C LEU A 71 7.02 4.96 9.62
N LYS A 72 8.27 4.50 9.78
CA LYS A 72 9.39 5.38 10.15
C LYS A 72 9.56 6.60 9.24
N PRO A 73 9.73 6.45 7.90
CA PRO A 73 9.83 7.59 7.00
C PRO A 73 8.51 8.36 6.86
N LEU A 74 7.34 7.72 7.04
CA LEU A 74 6.05 8.43 7.09
C LEU A 74 6.04 9.43 8.25
N MET A 75 6.40 8.99 9.45
CA MET A 75 6.44 9.81 10.65
C MET A 75 7.42 10.98 10.50
N PHE A 76 8.61 10.71 9.97
CA PHE A 76 9.58 11.76 9.64
C PHE A 76 9.03 12.79 8.62
N LYS A 77 8.26 12.34 7.63
CA LYS A 77 7.65 13.25 6.64
C LYS A 77 6.52 14.09 7.23
N ILE A 78 5.71 13.52 8.13
CA ILE A 78 4.67 14.25 8.86
C ILE A 78 5.33 15.31 9.76
N GLU A 79 6.35 14.93 10.53
CA GLU A 79 7.09 15.83 11.42
C GLU A 79 7.67 17.03 10.65
N ASN A 80 8.32 16.80 9.51
CA ASN A 80 8.84 17.89 8.66
C ASN A 80 7.77 18.70 7.95
N SER A 81 6.51 18.24 7.96
CA SER A 81 5.40 18.96 7.35
C SER A 81 4.73 19.95 8.31
N ILE A 82 4.94 19.82 9.62
CA ILE A 82 4.39 20.69 10.67
C ILE A 82 4.84 22.14 10.44
N VAL A 83 3.89 23.08 10.48
CA VAL A 83 4.17 24.52 10.37
C VAL A 83 3.74 25.26 11.62
N ASP A 84 2.59 24.91 12.20
CA ASP A 84 2.07 25.49 13.44
C ASP A 84 1.94 24.40 14.52
N PRO A 85 2.90 24.28 15.47
CA PRO A 85 2.87 23.21 16.47
C PRO A 85 1.66 23.21 17.42
N GLU A 86 0.88 24.30 17.47
CA GLU A 86 -0.35 24.36 18.28
C GLU A 86 -1.57 23.79 17.54
N GLU A 87 -1.51 23.70 16.21
CA GLU A 87 -2.62 23.24 15.35
C GLU A 87 -2.26 21.97 14.55
N ASP A 88 -0.98 21.79 14.23
CA ASP A 88 -0.42 20.68 13.46
C ASP A 88 0.24 19.67 14.40
N GLU A 89 -0.39 18.51 14.54
CA GLU A 89 0.12 17.43 15.40
C GLU A 89 0.28 16.11 14.62
N ILE A 90 1.10 15.22 15.18
CA ILE A 90 1.23 13.85 14.70
C ILE A 90 0.13 13.01 15.34
N SER A 91 -0.56 12.18 14.54
CA SER A 91 -1.59 11.27 15.04
C SER A 91 -1.05 10.32 16.13
N ASP A 92 -1.72 10.33 17.29
CA ASP A 92 -1.45 9.42 18.41
C ASP A 92 -1.56 7.95 18.01
N ASN A 93 -2.48 7.62 17.10
CA ASN A 93 -2.67 6.27 16.58
C ASN A 93 -1.43 5.80 15.80
N LEU A 94 -0.83 6.67 14.99
CA LEU A 94 0.40 6.37 14.25
C LEU A 94 1.61 6.26 15.20
N MET A 95 1.70 7.13 16.21
CA MET A 95 2.72 7.07 17.25
C MET A 95 2.65 5.75 18.03
N SER A 96 1.46 5.37 18.47
CA SER A 96 1.23 4.13 19.22
C SER A 96 1.60 2.91 18.37
N THR A 97 1.15 2.88 17.11
CA THR A 97 1.50 1.81 16.17
C THR A 97 3.02 1.71 15.93
N LEU A 98 3.72 2.85 15.82
CA LEU A 98 5.17 2.86 15.67
C LEU A 98 5.86 2.24 16.89
N ALA A 99 5.42 2.60 18.10
CA ALA A 99 5.95 2.04 19.32
C ALA A 99 5.73 0.52 19.36
N GLU A 100 4.50 0.04 19.10
CA GLU A 100 4.17 -1.39 19.05
C GLU A 100 5.07 -2.15 18.06
N LEU A 101 5.21 -1.65 16.84
CA LEU A 101 6.05 -2.28 15.81
C LEU A 101 7.54 -2.29 16.19
N MET A 102 8.03 -1.27 16.90
CA MET A 102 9.42 -1.21 17.36
C MET A 102 9.75 -2.25 18.44
N PHE A 103 8.75 -2.65 19.24
CA PHE A 103 8.91 -3.65 20.31
C PHE A 103 8.44 -5.05 19.92
N SER A 104 7.82 -5.21 18.75
CA SER A 104 7.37 -6.53 18.28
C SER A 104 8.54 -7.46 17.99
N PRO A 105 8.50 -8.73 18.45
CA PRO A 105 9.52 -9.72 18.11
C PRO A 105 9.42 -10.10 16.63
N MET A 106 10.34 -9.58 15.81
CA MET A 106 10.38 -9.90 14.39
C MET A 106 11.32 -11.09 14.08
N PRO A 107 10.95 -11.96 13.13
CA PRO A 107 11.85 -13.01 12.65
C PRO A 107 13.08 -12.40 11.99
N ASP A 108 14.22 -13.11 11.98
CA ASP A 108 15.41 -12.67 11.25
C ASP A 108 15.14 -12.53 9.74
N ASP A 109 16.06 -11.85 9.03
CA ASP A 109 15.88 -11.53 7.61
C ASP A 109 15.79 -12.78 6.73
N ALA A 110 16.54 -13.84 7.07
CA ALA A 110 16.52 -15.09 6.31
C ALA A 110 15.16 -15.80 6.43
N THR A 111 14.61 -15.84 7.63
CA THR A 111 13.30 -16.42 7.92
C THR A 111 12.18 -15.59 7.31
N ALA A 112 12.24 -14.26 7.45
CA ALA A 112 11.27 -13.34 6.85
C ALA A 112 11.24 -13.46 5.31
N ALA A 113 12.39 -13.65 4.68
CA ALA A 113 12.49 -13.85 3.23
C ALA A 113 11.83 -15.15 2.73
N GLN A 114 11.59 -16.13 3.60
CA GLN A 114 10.89 -17.37 3.22
C GLN A 114 9.36 -17.27 3.40
N GLN A 115 8.87 -16.23 4.09
CA GLN A 115 7.45 -16.08 4.37
C GLN A 115 6.66 -15.64 3.13
N ARG A 116 5.44 -16.19 3.02
CA ARG A 116 4.44 -15.71 2.07
C ARG A 116 3.64 -14.59 2.71
N ASN A 117 3.46 -13.51 1.98
CA ASN A 117 2.79 -12.30 2.43
C ASN A 117 1.64 -11.99 1.51
N TRP A 118 0.58 -11.41 2.08
CA TRP A 118 -0.50 -10.92 1.27
C TRP A 118 -0.05 -9.70 0.48
N VAL A 119 -0.39 -9.73 -0.79
CA VAL A 119 -0.16 -8.66 -1.74
C VAL A 119 -1.49 -8.30 -2.35
N THR A 120 -1.84 -7.02 -2.30
CA THR A 120 -3.08 -6.55 -2.91
C THR A 120 -2.77 -5.68 -4.12
N TYR A 121 -3.25 -6.12 -5.28
CA TYR A 121 -3.22 -5.35 -6.51
C TYR A 121 -4.59 -4.70 -6.73
N THR A 122 -4.58 -3.42 -7.05
CA THR A 122 -5.78 -2.68 -7.44
C THR A 122 -5.71 -2.38 -8.93
N PRO A 123 -6.49 -3.06 -9.79
CA PRO A 123 -6.52 -2.72 -11.21
C PRO A 123 -7.13 -1.32 -11.39
N LEU A 124 -6.41 -0.47 -12.13
CA LEU A 124 -6.88 0.87 -12.48
C LEU A 124 -7.98 0.73 -13.55
N SER A 125 -9.25 0.66 -13.12
CA SER A 125 -10.36 0.84 -14.06
C SER A 125 -10.56 2.33 -14.31
N LYS A 126 -10.52 2.75 -15.57
CA LYS A 126 -10.76 4.16 -15.95
C LYS A 126 -12.17 4.65 -15.57
N ASP A 127 -13.10 3.72 -15.39
CA ASP A 127 -14.52 3.99 -15.18
C ASP A 127 -15.05 3.54 -13.81
N SER A 128 -14.19 3.31 -12.80
CA SER A 128 -14.67 2.90 -11.47
C SER A 128 -15.50 4.02 -10.82
N PRO A 129 -16.83 3.85 -10.64
CA PRO A 129 -17.74 4.94 -10.31
C PRO A 129 -17.79 5.25 -8.81
N SER A 130 -17.10 4.48 -7.96
CA SER A 130 -16.96 4.79 -6.54
C SER A 130 -15.51 4.67 -6.09
N LEU A 131 -15.01 5.76 -5.51
CA LEU A 131 -13.69 5.84 -4.90
C LEU A 131 -13.58 5.03 -3.58
N ASP A 132 -14.70 4.46 -3.12
CA ASP A 132 -14.82 3.75 -1.83
C ASP A 132 -14.79 2.21 -1.98
N LYS A 133 -14.89 1.68 -3.20
CA LYS A 133 -14.84 0.22 -3.46
C LYS A 133 -13.99 -0.08 -4.69
N GLU A 134 -12.70 0.20 -4.57
CA GLU A 134 -11.73 -0.20 -5.58
C GLU A 134 -11.67 -1.74 -5.65
N PRO A 135 -11.68 -2.35 -6.85
CA PRO A 135 -11.48 -3.78 -6.98
C PRO A 135 -10.11 -4.17 -6.43
N GLU A 136 -10.04 -5.26 -5.68
CA GLU A 136 -8.79 -5.76 -5.09
C GLU A 136 -8.56 -7.21 -5.49
N LEU A 137 -7.38 -7.49 -6.03
CA LEU A 137 -6.88 -8.84 -6.23
C LEU A 137 -5.83 -9.13 -5.16
N LYS A 138 -6.10 -10.10 -4.29
CA LYS A 138 -5.22 -10.47 -3.17
C LYS A 138 -4.52 -11.79 -3.46
N LEU A 139 -3.20 -11.77 -3.44
CA LEU A 139 -2.35 -12.94 -3.65
C LEU A 139 -1.53 -13.22 -2.40
N LEU A 140 -1.38 -14.49 -2.04
CA LEU A 140 -0.48 -14.93 -0.97
C LEU A 140 0.82 -15.43 -1.61
N GLU A 141 1.84 -14.57 -1.65
CA GLU A 141 3.07 -14.83 -2.39
C GLU A 141 4.35 -14.53 -1.58
N ASN A 142 5.44 -15.22 -1.92
CA ASN A 142 6.76 -14.90 -1.37
C ASN A 142 7.51 -14.02 -2.38
N ARG A 143 7.74 -12.75 -2.04
CA ARG A 143 8.42 -11.80 -2.94
C ARG A 143 9.93 -11.94 -3.01
N ALA A 144 10.56 -12.43 -1.96
CA ALA A 144 12.01 -12.53 -1.88
C ALA A 144 12.53 -13.76 -2.67
N VAL A 145 11.67 -14.76 -2.90
CA VAL A 145 12.03 -15.97 -3.65
C VAL A 145 11.70 -15.80 -5.13
N ILE A 146 12.74 -15.53 -5.93
CA ILE A 146 12.63 -15.49 -7.40
C ILE A 146 12.61 -16.91 -7.98
N SER A 147 13.19 -17.91 -7.30
CA SER A 147 13.09 -19.32 -7.66
C SER A 147 13.26 -20.21 -6.42
N GLY A 148 12.42 -21.23 -6.30
CA GLY A 148 12.42 -22.19 -5.20
C GLY A 148 11.64 -23.46 -5.58
N ALA A 149 12.05 -24.61 -5.05
CA ALA A 149 11.42 -25.92 -5.31
C ALA A 149 11.27 -26.31 -6.80
N GLY A 150 12.22 -25.91 -7.66
CA GLY A 150 12.20 -26.25 -9.09
C GLY A 150 11.29 -25.37 -9.96
N THR A 151 10.74 -24.27 -9.41
CA THR A 151 9.98 -23.28 -10.18
C THR A 151 10.72 -21.94 -10.23
N THR A 152 10.78 -21.32 -11.41
CA THR A 152 11.30 -19.97 -11.63
C THR A 152 10.15 -18.96 -11.71
N GLY A 153 10.15 -17.96 -10.84
CA GLY A 153 9.67 -16.60 -11.13
C GLY A 153 8.23 -16.26 -10.75
N LEU A 154 7.98 -15.91 -9.48
CA LEU A 154 6.75 -15.22 -9.04
C LEU A 154 6.58 -13.80 -9.63
N ARG A 155 7.60 -13.23 -10.29
CA ARG A 155 7.49 -11.95 -11.05
C ARG A 155 6.69 -12.03 -12.36
N THR A 156 6.17 -13.19 -12.71
CA THR A 156 5.38 -13.38 -13.95
C THR A 156 3.94 -12.85 -13.81
N TRP A 157 3.44 -12.64 -12.59
CA TRP A 157 2.04 -12.26 -12.36
C TRP A 157 1.75 -10.78 -12.58
N GLU A 158 2.60 -9.85 -12.14
CA GLU A 158 2.45 -8.44 -12.48
C GLU A 158 2.47 -8.25 -14.00
N ALA A 159 3.40 -8.92 -14.69
CA ALA A 159 3.45 -8.95 -16.15
C ALA A 159 2.16 -9.57 -16.74
N ALA A 160 1.65 -10.66 -16.18
CA ALA A 160 0.40 -11.28 -16.63
C ALA A 160 -0.84 -10.42 -16.35
N LEU A 161 -0.87 -9.63 -15.27
CA LEU A 161 -1.95 -8.70 -14.93
C LEU A 161 -1.89 -7.44 -15.81
N HIS A 162 -0.70 -6.91 -16.05
CA HIS A 162 -0.50 -5.84 -17.02
C HIS A 162 -0.86 -6.32 -18.43
N LEU A 163 -0.45 -7.54 -18.80
CA LEU A 163 -0.81 -8.17 -20.06
C LEU A 163 -2.32 -8.40 -20.14
N SER A 164 -2.97 -8.90 -19.09
CA SER A 164 -4.42 -9.13 -19.12
C SER A 164 -5.19 -7.81 -19.25
N SER A 165 -4.78 -6.77 -18.53
CA SER A 165 -5.35 -5.42 -18.67
C SER A 165 -5.14 -4.86 -20.09
N TYR A 166 -3.94 -5.05 -20.66
CA TYR A 166 -3.63 -4.66 -22.04
C TYR A 166 -4.47 -5.44 -23.07
N LEU A 167 -4.63 -6.74 -22.88
CA LEU A 167 -5.44 -7.61 -23.74
C LEU A 167 -6.93 -7.24 -23.65
N ILE A 168 -7.46 -7.02 -22.46
CA ILE A 168 -8.86 -6.61 -22.25
C ILE A 168 -9.13 -5.25 -22.89
N SER A 169 -8.17 -4.32 -22.83
CA SER A 169 -8.27 -3.01 -23.48
C SER A 169 -8.01 -3.04 -25.00
N THR A 170 -7.56 -4.18 -25.55
CA THR A 170 -7.26 -4.36 -26.97
C THR A 170 -7.93 -5.64 -27.53
N PRO A 171 -9.27 -5.63 -27.74
CA PRO A 171 -10.04 -6.83 -28.08
C PRO A 171 -9.59 -7.53 -29.38
N GLU A 172 -9.07 -6.76 -30.34
CA GLU A 172 -8.54 -7.25 -31.61
C GLU A 172 -7.32 -8.17 -31.41
N LEU A 173 -6.49 -7.89 -30.39
CA LEU A 173 -5.32 -8.68 -30.07
C LEU A 173 -5.71 -10.04 -29.48
N ILE A 174 -6.77 -10.09 -28.65
CA ILE A 174 -7.30 -11.34 -28.11
C ILE A 174 -7.77 -12.26 -29.24
N ALA A 175 -8.44 -11.72 -30.26
CA ALA A 175 -8.88 -12.49 -31.43
C ALA A 175 -7.71 -13.06 -32.25
N SER A 176 -6.54 -12.42 -32.19
CA SER A 176 -5.30 -12.87 -32.86
C SER A 176 -4.56 -13.99 -32.12
N ILE A 177 -4.79 -14.12 -30.81
CA ILE A 177 -4.20 -15.18 -29.97
C ILE A 177 -5.09 -16.42 -30.05
N LYS A 178 -4.96 -17.16 -31.15
CA LYS A 178 -5.49 -18.52 -31.24
C LYS A 178 -4.38 -19.50 -30.87
N GLY A 179 -4.60 -20.25 -29.79
CA GLY A 179 -3.74 -21.37 -29.44
C GLY A 179 -3.70 -22.41 -30.56
N LYS A 180 -2.60 -23.15 -30.67
CA LYS A 180 -2.59 -24.42 -31.39
C LYS A 180 -3.36 -25.47 -30.61
#